data_AF-A0A2A3G8A3-F1
#
_entry.id   AF-A0A2A3G8A3-F1
#
_cell.length_a   1.000
_cell.length_b   1.000
_cell.length_c   1.000
_cell.angle_alpha   90.00
_cell.angle_beta   90.00
_cell.angle_gamma   90.00
#
_symmetry.space_group_name_H-M   'P 1'
#
loop_
_entity.id
_entity.type
_entity.pdbx_description
1 polymer ?
#
loop_
_entity_poly.entity_id
_entity_poly.type
_entity_poly.pdbx_seq_one_letter_code
_entity_poly.pdbx_strand_id
1 'polypeptide(L)'
;MKAEPMTCDDYITAAFSRDFVAEGYDHDAVERIHHGVFDEWIRALAQSGLFTNHTVANAAHRWKNNPHSLLDALLADADEMTVKRYEIAWQALDRTARLGSTAPVAEYA
;
A
#
# COMPACT_ATOMS: atom_id res chain seq x y z
N MET A 1 -22.03 17.49 -15.07
CA MET A 1 -21.12 16.72 -14.20
C MET A 1 -19.74 16.85 -14.83
N LYS A 2 -18.79 17.53 -14.17
CA LYS A 2 -17.40 17.54 -14.63
C LYS A 2 -16.84 16.19 -14.20
N ALA A 3 -16.35 15.39 -15.14
CA ALA A 3 -15.58 14.22 -14.77
C ALA A 3 -14.30 14.75 -14.13
N GLU A 4 -14.23 14.71 -12.80
CA GLU A 4 -12.98 14.92 -12.10
C GLU A 4 -11.99 13.87 -12.63
N PRO A 5 -10.73 14.24 -12.91
CA PRO A 5 -9.75 13.28 -13.36
C PRO A 5 -9.57 12.23 -12.26
N MET A 6 -9.98 10.99 -12.54
CA MET A 6 -9.74 9.86 -11.63
C MET A 6 -8.25 9.79 -11.33
N THR A 7 -7.89 9.78 -10.05
CA THR A 7 -6.50 9.60 -9.64
C THR A 7 -6.14 8.11 -9.61
N CYS A 8 -4.84 7.77 -9.54
CA CYS A 8 -4.46 6.37 -9.34
C CYS A 8 -5.03 5.82 -8.02
N ASP A 9 -5.08 6.63 -6.98
CA ASP A 9 -5.62 6.24 -5.68
C ASP A 9 -7.12 5.92 -5.81
N ASP A 10 -7.92 6.75 -6.50
CA ASP A 10 -9.34 6.47 -6.80
C ASP A 10 -9.54 5.17 -7.58
N TYR A 11 -8.68 4.91 -8.58
CA TYR A 11 -8.77 3.67 -9.35
C TYR A 11 -8.44 2.46 -8.49
N ILE A 12 -7.42 2.53 -7.63
CA ILE A 12 -7.08 1.43 -6.72
C ILE A 12 -8.24 1.16 -5.75
N THR A 13 -8.84 2.21 -5.18
CA THR A 13 -10.04 2.06 -4.36
C THR A 13 -11.15 1.35 -5.13
N ALA A 14 -11.51 1.86 -6.30
CA ALA A 14 -12.62 1.32 -7.08
C ALA A 14 -12.37 -0.11 -7.62
N ALA A 15 -11.13 -0.44 -7.97
CA ALA A 15 -10.77 -1.71 -8.60
C ALA A 15 -10.41 -2.81 -7.59
N PHE A 16 -9.85 -2.46 -6.43
CA PHE A 16 -9.27 -3.43 -5.51
C PHE A 16 -9.79 -3.36 -4.08
N SER A 17 -10.28 -2.20 -3.59
CA SER A 17 -10.68 -2.07 -2.17
C SER A 17 -11.75 -3.08 -1.79
N ARG A 18 -12.75 -3.29 -2.64
CA ARG A 18 -13.84 -4.23 -2.34
C ARG A 18 -13.36 -5.68 -2.20
N ASP A 19 -12.53 -6.17 -3.12
CA ASP A 19 -11.97 -7.52 -3.05
C ASP A 19 -11.01 -7.66 -1.86
N PHE A 20 -10.19 -6.63 -1.62
CA PHE A 20 -9.28 -6.57 -0.48
C PHE A 20 -9.99 -6.64 0.88
N VAL A 21 -11.14 -5.97 1.01
CA VAL A 21 -11.96 -6.00 2.23
C VAL A 21 -12.77 -7.29 2.31
N ALA A 22 -13.25 -7.81 1.19
CA ALA A 22 -14.08 -9.02 1.14
C ALA A 22 -13.28 -10.31 1.41
N GLU A 23 -12.02 -10.39 0.99
CA GLU A 23 -11.12 -11.51 1.32
C GLU A 23 -10.71 -11.51 2.81
N GLY A 24 -10.91 -10.38 3.50
CA GLY A 24 -10.68 -10.22 4.93
C GLY A 24 -9.32 -9.61 5.26
N TYR A 25 -8.80 -9.90 6.45
CA TYR A 25 -7.51 -9.37 6.88
C TYR A 25 -6.36 -10.17 6.25
N ASP A 26 -5.68 -9.56 5.28
CA ASP A 26 -4.57 -10.15 4.54
C ASP A 26 -3.23 -9.54 5.01
N HIS A 27 -2.57 -10.22 5.95
CA HIS A 27 -1.30 -9.75 6.52
C HIS A 27 -0.17 -9.75 5.50
N ASP A 28 -0.18 -10.70 4.57
CA ASP A 28 0.87 -10.88 3.57
C ASP A 28 0.87 -9.70 2.58
N ALA A 29 -0.31 -9.20 2.22
CA ALA A 29 -0.43 -7.98 1.43
C ALA A 29 0.15 -6.74 2.15
N VAL A 30 -0.11 -6.58 3.45
CA VAL A 30 0.47 -5.46 4.24
C VAL A 30 1.99 -5.55 4.29
N GLU A 31 2.51 -6.75 4.52
CA GLU A 31 3.94 -7.00 4.56
C GLU A 31 4.59 -6.67 3.21
N ARG A 32 4.01 -7.12 2.09
CA ARG A 32 4.45 -6.76 0.73
C ARG A 32 4.49 -5.26 0.50
N ILE A 33 3.41 -4.54 0.83
CA ILE A 33 3.33 -3.08 0.71
C ILE A 33 4.41 -2.41 1.56
N HIS A 34 4.60 -2.88 2.80
CA HIS A 34 5.59 -2.35 3.71
C HIS A 34 7.03 -2.60 3.21
N HIS A 35 7.30 -3.72 2.56
CA HIS A 35 8.58 -4.03 1.92
C HIS A 35 8.83 -3.31 0.59
N GLY A 36 7.86 -2.54 0.10
CA GLY A 36 7.97 -1.79 -1.14
C GLY A 36 7.72 -2.61 -2.40
N VAL A 37 7.12 -3.80 -2.26
CA VAL A 37 6.69 -4.62 -3.38
C VAL A 37 5.41 -4.01 -3.90
N PHE A 38 5.44 -3.29 -5.03
CA PHE A 38 4.26 -2.65 -5.62
C PHE A 38 3.93 -3.12 -7.04
N ASP A 39 4.69 -4.08 -7.56
CA ASP A 39 4.62 -4.51 -8.96
C ASP A 39 3.21 -4.96 -9.39
N GLU A 40 2.44 -5.58 -8.51
CA GLU A 40 1.08 -6.02 -8.82
C GLU A 40 0.14 -4.84 -9.11
N TRP A 41 0.11 -3.82 -8.24
CA TRP A 41 -0.72 -2.63 -8.43
C TRP A 41 -0.21 -1.76 -9.59
N ILE A 42 1.11 -1.67 -9.78
CA ILE A 42 1.71 -0.96 -10.92
C ILE A 42 1.29 -1.61 -12.25
N ARG A 43 1.34 -2.95 -12.33
CA ARG A 43 0.89 -3.70 -13.51
C ARG A 43 -0.60 -3.52 -13.75
N ALA A 44 -1.41 -3.57 -12.71
CA ALA A 44 -2.84 -3.30 -12.82
C ALA A 44 -3.13 -1.90 -13.38
N LEU A 45 -2.46 -0.86 -12.87
CA LEU A 45 -2.59 0.50 -13.38
C LEU A 45 -2.18 0.62 -14.85
N ALA A 46 -1.08 -0.03 -15.25
CA ALA A 46 -0.63 -0.04 -16.64
C ALA A 46 -1.61 -0.80 -17.55
N GLN A 47 -2.18 -1.92 -17.07
CA GLN A 47 -3.12 -2.75 -17.81
C GLN A 47 -4.52 -2.13 -17.94
N SER A 48 -4.88 -1.26 -16.99
CA SER A 48 -6.12 -0.47 -17.02
C SER A 48 -6.24 0.39 -18.29
N GLY A 49 -5.11 0.86 -18.83
CA GLY A 49 -5.09 1.76 -20.01
C GLY A 49 -5.62 3.17 -19.72
N LEU A 50 -6.09 3.44 -18.51
CA LEU A 50 -6.60 4.75 -18.07
C LEU A 50 -5.47 5.75 -17.77
N PHE A 51 -4.29 5.25 -17.43
CA PHE A 51 -3.15 6.06 -17.00
C PHE A 51 -1.99 5.95 -17.97
N THR A 52 -1.30 7.06 -18.19
CA THR A 52 -0.05 7.05 -18.96
C THR A 52 1.08 6.39 -18.16
N ASN A 53 2.10 5.85 -18.84
CA ASN A 53 3.28 5.30 -18.18
C ASN A 53 3.95 6.29 -17.22
N HIS A 54 3.92 7.59 -17.53
CA HIS A 54 4.43 8.62 -16.64
C HIS A 54 3.62 8.71 -15.34
N THR A 55 2.29 8.69 -15.45
CA THR A 55 1.40 8.70 -14.27
C THR A 55 1.62 7.48 -13.39
N VAL A 56 1.74 6.29 -14.00
CA VAL A 56 2.02 5.04 -13.28
C VAL A 56 3.39 5.08 -12.59
N ALA A 57 4.44 5.57 -13.27
CA ALA A 57 5.76 5.73 -12.68
C ALA A 57 5.77 6.74 -11.51
N ASN A 58 4.99 7.81 -11.62
CA ASN A 58 4.83 8.78 -10.55
C ASN A 58 4.10 8.19 -9.33
N ALA A 59 3.04 7.40 -9.56
CA ALA A 59 2.34 6.69 -8.49
C ALA A 59 3.30 5.70 -7.78
N ALA A 60 4.06 4.92 -8.55
CA ALA A 60 5.08 4.02 -8.00
C ALA A 60 6.14 4.76 -7.16
N HIS A 61 6.58 5.94 -7.61
CA HIS A 61 7.52 6.76 -6.84
C HIS A 61 6.88 7.29 -5.56
N ARG A 62 5.62 7.74 -5.60
CA ARG A 62 4.87 8.16 -4.40
C ARG A 62 4.76 7.03 -3.39
N TRP A 63 4.38 5.83 -3.82
CA TRP A 63 4.25 4.66 -2.94
C TRP A 63 5.58 4.21 -2.36
N LYS A 64 6.68 4.32 -3.12
CA LYS A 64 8.03 4.05 -2.57
C LYS A 64 8.46 5.03 -1.49
N ASN A 65 8.08 6.30 -1.60
CA ASN A 65 8.38 7.31 -0.58
C ASN A 65 7.41 7.24 0.62
N ASN A 66 6.15 6.92 0.35
CA ASN A 66 5.11 6.78 1.37
C ASN A 66 4.22 5.56 1.07
N PRO A 67 4.62 4.36 1.52
CA PRO A 67 3.91 3.12 1.21
C PRO A 67 2.53 3.07 1.89
N HIS A 68 2.33 3.86 2.94
CA HIS A 68 1.04 4.04 3.61
C HIS A 68 -0.04 4.64 2.68
N SER A 69 0.34 5.43 1.67
CA SER A 69 -0.64 6.00 0.73
C SER A 69 -1.37 4.94 -0.09
N LEU A 70 -0.70 3.85 -0.46
CA LEU A 70 -1.35 2.75 -1.18
C LEU A 70 -2.31 1.99 -0.24
N LEU A 71 -1.89 1.76 1.00
CA LEU A 71 -2.72 1.10 2.01
C LEU A 71 -4.00 1.90 2.29
N ASP A 72 -3.89 3.22 2.42
CA ASP A 72 -5.02 4.12 2.61
C ASP A 72 -6.05 4.00 1.46
N ALA A 73 -5.58 3.98 0.21
CA ALA A 73 -6.44 3.79 -0.96
C ALA A 73 -7.14 2.41 -0.98
N LEU A 74 -6.45 1.34 -0.58
CA LEU A 74 -7.02 -0.01 -0.46
C LEU A 74 -8.05 -0.11 0.67
N LEU A 75 -7.89 0.67 1.73
CA LEU A 75 -8.78 0.68 2.89
C LEU A 75 -9.87 1.75 2.83
N ALA A 76 -9.96 2.52 1.75
CA ALA A 76 -10.90 3.64 1.65
C ALA A 76 -12.39 3.21 1.77
N ASP A 77 -12.75 2.01 1.32
CA ASP A 77 -14.09 1.41 1.48
C ASP A 77 -14.16 0.39 2.66
N ALA A 78 -13.09 0.27 3.46
CA ALA A 78 -13.03 -0.68 4.57
C ALA A 78 -13.75 -0.14 5.82
N ASP A 79 -14.37 -1.04 6.60
CA ASP A 79 -14.88 -0.69 7.92
C ASP A 79 -13.76 -0.24 8.88
N GLU A 80 -14.08 0.65 9.82
CA GLU A 80 -13.14 1.17 10.82
C GLU A 80 -12.40 0.07 11.61
N MET A 81 -13.07 -1.07 11.85
CA MET A 81 -12.46 -2.20 12.54
C MET A 81 -11.34 -2.85 11.70
N THR A 82 -11.56 -2.96 10.39
CA THR A 82 -10.58 -3.44 9.43
C THR A 82 -9.40 -2.47 9.38
N VAL A 83 -9.68 -1.17 9.20
CA VAL A 83 -8.64 -0.12 9.20
C VAL A 83 -7.75 -0.21 10.45
N LYS A 84 -8.34 -0.26 11.65
CA LYS A 84 -7.58 -0.37 12.91
C LYS A 84 -6.72 -1.62 12.96
N ARG A 85 -7.21 -2.76 12.44
CA ARG A 85 -6.45 -4.01 12.42
C ARG A 85 -5.22 -3.90 11.51
N TYR A 86 -5.39 -3.28 10.35
CA TYR A 86 -4.31 -3.00 9.41
C TYR A 86 -3.29 -2.00 9.99
N GLU A 87 -3.74 -0.95 10.67
CA GLU A 87 -2.86 0.00 11.36
C GLU A 87 -2.02 -0.66 12.46
N ILE A 88 -2.62 -1.54 13.27
CA ILE A 88 -1.90 -2.29 14.32
C ILE A 88 -0.82 -3.18 13.69
N ALA A 89 -1.15 -3.88 12.60
CA ALA A 89 -0.21 -4.72 11.87
C ALA A 89 0.94 -3.91 11.29
N TRP A 90 0.62 -2.76 10.68
CA TRP A 90 1.61 -1.83 10.14
C TRP A 90 2.56 -1.34 11.23
N GLN A 91 2.06 -0.93 12.39
CA GLN A 91 2.90 -0.49 13.50
C GLN A 91 3.81 -1.60 14.02
N ALA A 92 3.37 -2.86 13.99
CA ALA A 92 4.20 -4.01 14.35
C ALA A 92 5.34 -4.23 13.33
N LEU A 93 5.05 -4.10 12.03
CA LEU A 93 6.04 -4.18 10.95
C LEU A 93 7.05 -3.03 11.02
N ASP A 94 6.57 -1.79 11.22
CA ASP A 94 7.42 -0.60 11.35
C ASP A 94 8.36 -0.72 12.56
N ARG A 95 7.85 -1.21 13.70
CA ARG A 95 8.66 -1.52 14.87
C ARG A 95 9.74 -2.56 14.54
N THR A 96 9.37 -3.61 13.81
CA THR A 96 10.30 -4.69 13.43
C THR A 96 11.37 -4.18 12.47
N ALA A 97 11.02 -3.32 11.50
CA ALA A 97 11.98 -2.71 10.58
C ALA A 97 12.94 -1.75 11.28
N ARG A 98 12.48 -0.98 12.27
CA ARG A 98 13.34 -0.14 13.12
C ARG A 98 14.29 -0.98 13.97
N LEU A 99 13.81 -2.07 14.56
CA LEU A 99 14.62 -2.98 15.37
C LEU A 99 15.63 -3.76 14.51
N GLY A 100 15.24 -4.19 13.31
CA GLY A 100 16.14 -4.82 12.33
C GLY A 100 17.21 -3.87 11.78
N SER A 101 16.91 -2.56 11.72
CA SER A 101 17.91 -1.52 11.40
C SER A 101 18.81 -1.17 12.60
N THR A 102 18.41 -1.53 13.83
CA THR A 102 19.22 -1.43 15.05
C THR A 102 19.78 -2.81 15.41
N ALA A 103 20.64 -3.34 14.56
CA ALA A 103 21.64 -4.29 15.03
C ALA A 103 22.88 -3.48 15.44
N PRO A 104 23.11 -3.20 16.74
CA PRO A 104 24.42 -2.74 17.16
C PRO A 104 25.42 -3.86 16.90
N VAL A 105 26.32 -3.58 15.98
CA VAL A 105 27.50 -4.39 15.68
C VAL A 105 28.45 -4.30 16.89
N ALA A 106 28.73 -5.45 17.51
CA ALA A 106 29.80 -5.71 18.48
C ALA A 106 29.71 -4.94 19.84
N GLU A 107 30.02 -5.55 20.98
CA GLU A 107 31.38 -5.95 21.33
C GLU A 107 31.40 -7.13 22.30
N TYR A 108 32.33 -8.04 22.04
CA TYR A 108 32.73 -9.15 22.88
C TYR A 108 33.41 -8.61 24.16
N ALA A 109 33.01 -9.09 25.33
CA ALA A 109 33.82 -9.04 26.54
C ALA A 109 33.61 -10.31 27.37
#